data_AF-A0A522FTV8-F1
#
_entry.id   AF-A0A522FTV8-F1
#
_cell.length_a   1.000
_cell.length_b   1.000
_cell.length_c   1.000
_cell.angle_alpha   90.00
_cell.angle_beta   90.00
_cell.angle_gamma   90.00
#
_symmetry.space_group_name_H-M   'P 1'
#
loop_
_entity.id
_entity.type
_entity.pdbx_description
1 polymer ?
#
loop_
_entity_poly.entity_id
_entity_poly.type
_entity_poly.pdbx_seq_one_letter_code
_entity_poly.pdbx_strand_id
1 'polypeptide(L)'
;MAEYPCNFRYQSSDQTLHWDGSEGADEYLIEYTPDPLQLDWLVAYSGGNDTQCSFNKPPNTYSAKGKTKEKDKWTGFGPAEIITINP
;
A
#
# COMPACT_ATOMS: atom_id res chain seq x y z
N MET A 1 4.77 -17.17 -1.41
CA MET A 1 4.02 -16.02 -0.86
C MET A 1 4.92 -14.79 -0.93
N ALA A 2 4.34 -13.60 -1.01
CA ALA A 2 5.11 -12.36 -1.18
C ALA A 2 5.76 -11.92 0.13
N GLU A 3 7.00 -11.43 0.07
CA GLU A 3 7.78 -10.94 1.22
C GLU A 3 7.28 -9.58 1.75
N TYR A 4 6.55 -8.87 0.91
CA TYR A 4 5.98 -7.54 1.12
C TYR A 4 4.57 -7.48 0.51
N PRO A 5 3.72 -6.52 0.93
CA PRO A 5 2.45 -6.26 0.27
C PRO A 5 2.68 -5.88 -1.19
N CYS A 6 1.89 -6.48 -2.07
CA CYS A 6 1.98 -6.25 -3.51
C CYS A 6 0.60 -6.34 -4.17
N ASN A 7 0.52 -6.17 -5.49
CA ASN A 7 -0.73 -6.22 -6.27
C ASN A 7 -1.75 -5.20 -5.75
N PHE A 8 -1.31 -3.95 -5.61
CA PHE A 8 -2.13 -2.86 -5.12
C PHE A 8 -3.29 -2.57 -6.07
N ARG A 9 -4.53 -2.62 -5.55
CA ARG A 9 -5.76 -2.47 -6.33
C ARG A 9 -6.70 -1.49 -5.66
N TYR A 10 -7.13 -0.47 -6.39
CA TYR A 10 -8.16 0.46 -5.92
C TYR A 10 -9.55 -0.07 -6.27
N GLN A 11 -10.44 -0.08 -5.29
CA GLN A 11 -11.84 -0.43 -5.45
C GLN A 11 -12.70 0.83 -5.30
N SER A 12 -13.34 1.25 -6.39
CA SER A 12 -14.12 2.49 -6.43
C SER A 12 -15.45 2.42 -5.67
N SER A 13 -16.04 1.22 -5.54
CA SER A 13 -17.36 1.04 -4.91
C SER A 13 -17.39 1.43 -3.43
N ASP A 14 -16.28 1.25 -2.72
CA ASP A 14 -16.12 1.54 -1.29
C ASP A 14 -14.91 2.45 -1.00
N GLN A 15 -14.26 2.96 -2.05
CA GLN A 15 -13.08 3.84 -1.98
C GLN A 15 -11.96 3.25 -1.13
N THR A 16 -11.64 1.98 -1.35
CA THR A 16 -10.59 1.27 -0.61
C THR A 16 -9.40 0.91 -1.49
N LEU A 17 -8.22 0.83 -0.88
CA LEU A 17 -7.01 0.27 -1.46
C LEU A 17 -6.78 -1.12 -0.89
N HIS A 18 -6.58 -2.11 -1.76
CA HIS A 18 -6.35 -3.52 -1.42
C HIS A 18 -4.95 -3.95 -1.84
N TRP A 19 -4.37 -4.91 -1.15
CA TRP A 19 -3.10 -5.55 -1.50
C TRP A 19 -3.12 -7.04 -1.16
N ASP A 20 -2.23 -7.81 -1.77
CA ASP A 20 -1.99 -9.18 -1.36
C ASP A 20 -1.15 -9.20 -0.08
N GLY A 21 -1.60 -9.98 0.90
CA GLY A 21 -0.90 -10.13 2.17
C GLY A 21 0.37 -10.99 2.07
N SER A 22 1.25 -10.80 3.03
CA SER A 22 2.45 -11.60 3.26
C SER A 22 2.23 -12.59 4.41
N GLU A 23 2.84 -13.79 4.33
CA GLU A 23 2.78 -14.75 5.42
C GLU A 23 3.54 -14.22 6.64
N GLY A 24 2.97 -14.37 7.83
CA GLY A 24 3.66 -14.00 9.08
C GLY A 24 3.81 -12.49 9.32
N ALA A 25 3.15 -11.63 8.52
CA ALA A 25 3.14 -10.20 8.77
C ALA A 25 2.29 -9.87 10.01
N ASP A 26 2.93 -9.26 11.01
CA ASP A 26 2.26 -8.73 12.21
C ASP A 26 1.66 -7.34 11.93
N GLU A 27 2.36 -6.53 11.13
CA GLU A 27 1.90 -5.20 10.73
C GLU A 27 2.28 -4.90 9.28
N TYR A 28 1.47 -4.10 8.59
CA TYR A 28 1.79 -3.48 7.31
C TYR A 28 2.06 -1.98 7.49
N LEU A 29 2.95 -1.45 6.66
CA LEU A 29 3.04 -0.04 6.36
C LEU A 29 2.90 0.14 4.85
N ILE A 30 1.85 0.82 4.42
CA ILE A 30 1.60 1.16 3.03
C ILE A 30 1.82 2.66 2.85
N GLU A 31 2.63 3.00 1.86
CA GLU A 31 2.89 4.37 1.44
C GLU A 31 2.40 4.59 0.00
N TYR A 32 2.04 5.83 -0.33
CA TYR A 32 1.63 6.25 -1.66
C TYR A 32 2.16 7.63 -2.03
N THR A 33 2.20 7.92 -3.32
CA THR A 33 2.54 9.25 -3.86
C THR A 33 1.76 9.49 -5.17
N PRO A 34 1.29 10.72 -5.45
CA PRO A 34 0.80 11.09 -6.78
C PRO A 34 1.93 11.29 -7.81
N ASP A 35 3.18 11.39 -7.35
CA ASP A 35 4.36 11.57 -8.21
C ASP A 35 5.46 10.55 -7.81
N PRO A 36 5.68 9.49 -8.62
CA PRO A 36 6.70 8.47 -8.32
C PRO A 36 8.14 8.98 -8.43
N LEU A 37 8.36 10.16 -9.02
CA LEU A 37 9.69 10.80 -9.09
C LEU A 37 9.96 11.69 -7.87
N GLN A 38 8.93 11.99 -7.06
CA GLN A 38 9.09 12.72 -5.80
C GLN A 38 9.45 11.79 -4.65
N LEU A 39 10.26 12.30 -3.72
CA LEU A 39 10.71 11.59 -2.52
C LEU A 39 9.67 11.63 -1.38
N ASP A 40 8.59 12.40 -1.55
CA ASP A 40 7.58 12.63 -0.52
C ASP A 40 6.47 11.57 -0.56
N TRP A 41 6.80 10.39 -0.04
CA TRP A 41 5.85 9.31 0.17
C TRP A 41 4.97 9.57 1.40
N LEU A 42 3.66 9.39 1.24
CA LEU A 42 2.66 9.59 2.30
C LEU A 42 2.15 8.25 2.81
N VAL A 43 1.82 8.14 4.09
CA VAL A 43 1.28 6.91 4.68
C VAL A 43 -0.21 6.74 4.31
N ALA A 44 -0.56 5.62 3.68
CA ALA A 44 -1.95 5.20 3.43
C ALA A 44 -2.49 4.30 4.54
N TYR A 45 -1.64 3.45 5.13
CA TYR A 45 -2.03 2.50 6.17
C TYR A 45 -0.82 2.15 7.03
N SER A 46 -0.99 2.02 8.35
CA SER A 46 0.06 1.59 9.26
C SER A 46 -0.52 0.91 10.51
N GLY A 47 0.26 0.00 11.10
CA GLY A 47 0.02 -0.49 12.46
C GLY A 47 -1.02 -1.60 12.62
N GLY A 48 -1.49 -2.20 11.52
CA GLY A 48 -2.38 -3.37 11.53
C GLY A 48 -2.00 -4.40 10.48
N ASN A 49 -2.69 -5.53 10.47
CA ASN A 49 -2.46 -6.65 9.56
C ASN A 49 -3.58 -6.85 8.52
N ASP A 50 -4.46 -5.85 8.34
CA ASP A 50 -5.46 -5.89 7.29
C ASP A 50 -4.80 -5.86 5.92
N THR A 51 -5.50 -6.36 4.91
CA THR A 51 -5.06 -6.32 3.50
C THR A 51 -5.80 -5.26 2.67
N GLN A 52 -6.45 -4.32 3.37
CA GLN A 52 -7.15 -3.19 2.76
C GLN A 52 -7.19 -1.98 3.70
N CYS A 53 -7.30 -0.78 3.14
CA CYS A 53 -7.58 0.44 3.89
C CYS A 53 -8.47 1.41 3.12
N SER A 54 -9.07 2.39 3.82
CA SER A 54 -9.77 3.49 3.16
C SER A 54 -8.77 4.38 2.41
N PHE A 55 -9.08 4.67 1.14
CA PHE A 55 -8.22 5.42 0.24
C PHE A 55 -9.02 6.46 -0.55
N ASN A 56 -9.55 7.46 0.16
CA ASN A 56 -10.35 8.54 -0.40
C ASN A 56 -9.45 9.62 -1.01
N LYS A 57 -9.00 9.41 -2.25
CA LYS A 57 -8.15 10.35 -3.00
C LYS A 57 -8.85 10.83 -4.26
N PRO A 58 -8.57 12.06 -4.73
CA PRO A 58 -9.13 12.54 -5.99
C PRO A 58 -8.70 11.64 -7.16
N PRO A 59 -9.49 11.59 -8.25
CA PRO A 59 -9.11 10.85 -9.46
C PRO A 59 -7.74 11.27 -9.97
N ASN A 60 -6.78 10.35 -9.95
CA ASN A 60 -5.42 10.53 -10.43
C ASN A 60 -4.71 9.17 -10.52
N THR A 61 -3.54 9.16 -11.14
CA THR A 61 -2.58 8.07 -11.04
C THR A 61 -1.71 8.26 -9.79
N TYR A 62 -1.65 7.24 -8.97
CA TYR A 62 -0.80 7.15 -7.79
C TYR A 62 0.19 6.01 -7.95
N SER A 63 1.24 6.01 -7.15
CA SER A 63 2.08 4.85 -6.92
C SER A 63 1.99 4.48 -5.45
N ALA A 64 1.92 3.18 -5.13
CA ALA A 64 2.01 2.68 -3.77
C ALA A 64 3.11 1.64 -3.63
N LYS A 65 3.65 1.54 -2.42
CA LYS A 65 4.59 0.51 -2.01
C LYS A 65 4.29 0.18 -0.56
N GLY A 66 4.74 -0.98 -0.10
CA GLY A 66 4.64 -1.27 1.32
C GLY A 66 5.75 -2.17 1.82
N LYS A 67 5.78 -2.28 3.14
CA LYS A 67 6.64 -3.20 3.88
C LYS A 67 5.84 -3.84 5.00
N THR A 68 6.39 -4.91 5.52
CA THR A 68 5.81 -5.72 6.59
C THR A 68 6.69 -5.62 7.83
N LYS A 69 6.09 -5.82 8.99
CA LYS A 69 6.79 -6.07 10.24
C LYS A 69 6.55 -7.53 10.61
N GLU A 70 7.62 -8.26 10.89
CA GLU A 70 7.59 -9.61 11.45
C GLU A 70 8.48 -9.63 12.69
N LYS A 71 7.96 -10.08 13.84
CA LYS A 71 8.72 -10.26 15.09
C LYS A 71 9.54 -9.01 15.45
N ASP A 72 8.90 -7.84 15.43
CA ASP A 72 9.50 -6.54 15.70
C ASP A 72 10.55 -6.03 14.70
N LYS A 73 10.71 -6.69 13.55
CA LYS A 73 11.60 -6.26 12.48
C LYS A 73 10.81 -5.86 11.24
N TRP A 74 11.03 -4.63 10.78
CA TRP A 74 10.54 -4.18 9.49
C TRP A 74 11.36 -4.77 8.35
N THR A 75 10.68 -5.25 7.31
CA THR A 75 11.28 -5.56 6.01
C THR A 75 11.63 -4.28 5.25
N GLY A 76 12.34 -4.43 4.12
CA GLY A 76 12.48 -3.35 3.15
C GLY A 76 11.16 -3.07 2.45
N PHE A 77 11.02 -1.86 1.89
CA PHE A 77 9.90 -1.59 0.99
C PHE A 77 10.01 -2.45 -0.26
N GLY A 78 8.90 -3.06 -0.66
CA GLY A 78 8.73 -3.66 -1.97
C GLY A 78 8.80 -2.61 -3.10
N PRO A 79 8.77 -3.07 -4.36
CA PRO A 79 8.71 -2.17 -5.51
C PRO A 79 7.43 -1.32 -5.46
N ALA A 80 7.52 -0.11 -6.02
CA ALA A 80 6.35 0.73 -6.22
C ALA A 80 5.48 0.20 -7.37
N GLU A 81 4.18 0.18 -7.17
CA GLU A 81 3.17 -0.24 -8.14
C GLU A 81 2.19 0.90 -8.42
N ILE A 82 1.73 0.98 -9.67
CA ILE A 82 0.82 2.04 -10.12
C ILE A 82 -0.61 1.69 -9.73
N ILE A 83 -1.33 2.67 -9.18
CA ILE A 83 -2.75 2.61 -8.87
C ILE A 83 -3.43 3.74 -9.65
N THR A 84 -4.47 3.42 -10.41
CA THR A 84 -5.26 4.43 -11.12
C THR A 84 -6.64 4.58 -10.49
N ILE A 85 -6.95 5.80 -10.04
CA ILE A 85 -8.30 6.18 -9.61
C ILE A 85 -8.97 6.89 -10.78
N ASN A 86 -9.98 6.24 -11.35
CA ASN A 86 -10.81 6.82 -12.40
C ASN A 86 -12.04 7.51 -11.79
N PRO A 87 -12.57 8.56 -12.46
CA PRO A 87 -13.83 9.20 -12.07
C PRO A 87 -15.04 8.26 -12.15
#